data_AF-A0A7S4P4D6-F1
#
_entry.id   AF-A0A7S4P4D6-F1
#
_cell.length_a   1.000
_cell.length_b   1.000
_cell.length_c   1.000
_cell.angle_alpha   90.00
_cell.angle_beta   90.00
_cell.angle_gamma   90.00
#
_symmetry.space_group_name_H-M   'P 1'
#
loop_
_entity.id
_entity.type
_entity.pdbx_description
1 polymer ?
#
loop_
_entity_poly.entity_id
_entity_poly.type
_entity_poly.pdbx_seq_one_letter_code
_entity_poly.pdbx_strand_id
1 'polypeptide(L)'
;EKEEEEEKEVEKPSVSYEETFLNEDLMFGELDILSLGTSGFHYHSSAKLDTSFSKVGMKRLLKEQASFSSILPLHPSSSVFVRVDSSRPAVLQALITGPQGTPYQNGCFLFDVYCKNYPSSPPLVNLATTGNGLVRFNPNLYNCGKVCLSLLGTWDGAAGETWDPKMSTLLQLFVSIQSLIFVEEPYFNEPGYEEDMGDEWVQKESESYSQNIRKETMKWAVVNMIENPPKGFEEVVEKHFRLKKEEVEKQGESWLTGKDEAGLKKLKEVMAKF
;
A
#
# COMPACT_ATOMS: atom_id res chain seq x y z
N GLU A 1 -57.36 16.46 -19.50
CA GLU A 1 -56.14 17.26 -19.33
C GLU A 1 -55.14 16.44 -18.54
N LYS A 2 -53.98 16.18 -19.16
CA LYS A 2 -52.66 15.81 -18.63
C LYS A 2 -52.59 14.84 -17.44
N GLU A 3 -52.33 13.57 -17.76
CA GLU A 3 -51.52 12.70 -16.91
C GLU A 3 -50.06 13.11 -17.09
N GLU A 4 -49.39 13.50 -16.00
CA GLU A 4 -47.95 13.70 -15.95
C GLU A 4 -47.28 12.34 -15.76
N GLU A 5 -46.62 11.84 -16.80
CA GLU A 5 -45.67 10.74 -16.69
C GLU A 5 -44.39 11.28 -16.02
N GLU A 6 -44.17 10.90 -14.74
CA GLU A 6 -42.87 11.03 -14.09
C GLU A 6 -41.88 10.11 -14.82
N GLU A 7 -41.02 10.70 -15.64
CA GLU A 7 -39.80 10.07 -16.13
C GLU A 7 -38.92 9.72 -14.92
N LYS A 8 -38.95 8.46 -14.49
CA LYS A 8 -37.94 7.91 -13.59
C LYS A 8 -36.59 8.00 -14.30
N GLU A 9 -35.73 8.90 -13.84
CA GLU A 9 -34.30 8.85 -14.14
C GLU A 9 -33.80 7.44 -13.79
N VAL A 10 -33.46 6.67 -14.82
CA VAL A 10 -32.77 5.40 -14.66
C VAL A 10 -31.36 5.73 -14.17
N GLU A 11 -31.15 5.64 -12.84
CA GLU A 11 -29.81 5.66 -12.26
C GLU A 11 -28.94 4.68 -13.03
N LYS A 12 -27.91 5.19 -13.71
CA LYS A 12 -26.88 4.33 -14.29
C LYS A 12 -26.32 3.45 -13.16
N PRO A 13 -26.14 2.15 -13.37
CA PRO A 13 -25.57 1.30 -12.34
C PRO A 13 -24.22 1.88 -11.92
N SER A 14 -24.07 2.20 -10.64
CA SER A 14 -22.77 2.58 -10.08
C SER A 14 -21.84 1.38 -10.24
N VAL A 15 -20.83 1.51 -11.10
CA VAL A 15 -19.78 0.48 -11.25
C VAL A 15 -19.15 0.26 -9.89
N SER A 16 -18.99 -0.99 -9.48
CA SER A 16 -18.39 -1.30 -8.17
C SER A 16 -16.91 -0.87 -8.12
N TYR A 17 -16.35 -0.78 -6.91
CA TYR A 17 -14.93 -0.45 -6.74
C TYR A 17 -14.07 -1.43 -7.53
N GLU A 18 -14.33 -2.74 -7.38
CA GLU A 18 -13.59 -3.80 -8.06
C GLU A 18 -13.78 -3.75 -9.58
N GLU A 19 -15.01 -3.58 -10.06
CA GLU A 19 -15.28 -3.48 -11.49
C GLU A 19 -14.54 -2.29 -12.12
N THR A 20 -14.39 -1.18 -11.41
CA THR A 20 -13.66 0.00 -11.90
C THR A 20 -12.20 -0.35 -12.21
N PHE A 21 -11.49 -0.99 -11.27
CA PHE A 21 -10.07 -1.31 -11.47
C PHE A 21 -9.84 -2.49 -12.41
N LEU A 22 -10.80 -3.43 -12.50
CA LEU A 22 -10.71 -4.56 -13.44
C LEU A 22 -11.00 -4.14 -14.88
N ASN A 23 -12.06 -3.36 -15.11
CA ASN A 23 -12.46 -2.96 -16.46
C ASN A 23 -11.43 -2.05 -17.14
N GLU A 24 -10.64 -1.34 -16.34
CA GLU A 24 -9.62 -0.39 -16.80
C GLU A 24 -8.19 -0.95 -16.69
N ASP A 25 -8.04 -2.24 -16.34
CA ASP A 25 -6.77 -2.97 -16.24
C ASP A 25 -5.70 -2.24 -15.39
N LEU A 26 -6.13 -1.66 -14.26
CA LEU A 26 -5.28 -0.79 -13.44
C LEU A 26 -4.47 -1.54 -12.38
N MET A 27 -4.82 -2.80 -12.11
CA MET A 27 -4.20 -3.65 -11.10
C MET A 27 -2.72 -3.93 -11.39
N PHE A 28 -2.36 -4.11 -12.65
CA PHE A 28 -1.01 -4.47 -13.06
C PHE A 28 -0.64 -3.74 -14.35
N GLY A 29 0.58 -3.22 -14.43
CA GLY A 29 1.03 -2.52 -15.64
C GLY A 29 2.54 -2.33 -15.66
N GLU A 30 3.03 -1.69 -16.72
CA GLU A 30 4.44 -1.37 -16.89
C GLU A 30 4.72 0.12 -16.60
N LEU A 31 5.94 0.41 -16.19
CA LEU A 31 6.47 1.76 -15.99
C LEU A 31 7.97 1.75 -16.28
N ASP A 32 8.56 2.81 -16.82
CA ASP A 32 10.02 2.94 -16.86
C ASP A 32 10.54 3.39 -15.48
N ILE A 33 10.57 2.47 -14.52
CA ILE A 33 10.90 2.73 -13.12
C ILE A 33 12.34 3.22 -12.99
N LEU A 34 13.27 2.66 -13.76
CA LEU A 34 14.67 3.09 -13.70
C LEU A 34 14.88 4.50 -14.25
N SER A 35 14.02 5.01 -15.15
CA SER A 35 14.05 6.42 -15.56
C SER A 35 13.72 7.40 -14.43
N LEU A 36 13.06 6.94 -13.37
CA LEU A 36 12.71 7.78 -12.21
C LEU A 36 13.93 8.21 -11.39
N GLY A 37 15.07 7.54 -11.56
CA GLY A 37 16.30 7.83 -10.86
C GLY A 37 16.26 7.46 -9.37
N THR A 38 17.27 7.90 -8.63
CA THR A 38 17.46 7.55 -7.21
C THR A 38 16.41 8.15 -6.27
N SER A 39 15.70 9.19 -6.70
CA SER A 39 14.61 9.80 -5.93
C SER A 39 13.28 9.07 -6.10
N GLY A 40 13.09 8.34 -7.21
CA GLY A 40 11.83 7.66 -7.50
C GLY A 40 11.85 6.14 -7.31
N PHE A 41 13.02 5.55 -7.12
CA PHE A 41 13.16 4.13 -6.79
C PHE A 41 14.40 3.89 -5.90
N HIS A 42 14.17 3.38 -4.69
CA HIS A 42 15.17 3.18 -3.64
C HIS A 42 16.36 2.32 -4.11
N TYR A 43 16.09 1.25 -4.86
CA TYR A 43 17.13 0.33 -5.32
C TYR A 43 17.74 0.71 -6.68
N HIS A 44 17.47 1.92 -7.21
CA HIS A 44 17.89 2.33 -8.55
C HIS A 44 19.37 2.10 -8.82
N SER A 45 20.25 2.57 -7.93
CA SER A 45 21.71 2.43 -8.11
C SER A 45 22.14 0.97 -8.18
N SER A 46 21.59 0.12 -7.31
CA SER A 46 21.87 -1.31 -7.28
C SER A 46 21.33 -2.03 -8.52
N ALA A 47 20.09 -1.72 -8.91
CA ALA A 47 19.43 -2.37 -10.05
C ALA A 47 20.05 -1.97 -11.40
N LYS A 48 20.47 -0.71 -11.55
CA LYS A 48 21.11 -0.19 -12.77
C LYS A 48 22.48 -0.80 -13.02
N LEU A 49 23.25 -1.06 -11.95
CA LEU A 49 24.57 -1.70 -12.04
C LEU A 49 24.48 -3.22 -12.19
N ASP A 50 23.31 -3.81 -11.92
CA ASP A 50 23.15 -5.26 -12.00
C ASP A 50 22.97 -5.72 -13.45
N THR A 51 23.99 -6.37 -13.99
CA THR A 51 23.96 -6.94 -15.34
C THR A 51 23.66 -8.44 -15.33
N SER A 52 23.52 -9.05 -14.16
CA SER A 52 23.40 -10.50 -14.02
C SER A 52 22.00 -10.89 -13.57
N PHE A 53 21.33 -11.73 -14.35
CA PHE A 53 20.08 -12.34 -13.92
C PHE A 53 20.03 -13.82 -14.29
N SER A 54 19.61 -14.65 -13.32
CA SER A 54 19.42 -16.08 -13.57
C SER A 54 18.26 -16.29 -14.54
N LYS A 55 18.46 -17.06 -15.61
CA LYS A 55 17.37 -17.45 -16.53
C LYS A 55 16.23 -18.17 -15.81
N VAL A 56 16.56 -18.99 -14.82
CA VAL A 56 15.57 -19.70 -13.99
C VAL A 56 14.79 -18.71 -13.14
N GLY A 57 15.49 -17.75 -12.53
CA GLY A 57 14.89 -16.65 -11.78
C GLY A 57 13.93 -15.83 -12.63
N MET A 58 14.35 -15.46 -13.84
CA MET A 58 13.54 -14.65 -14.75
C MET A 58 12.27 -15.37 -15.14
N LYS A 59 12.38 -16.67 -15.47
CA LYS A 59 11.23 -17.50 -15.80
C LYS A 59 10.25 -17.62 -14.63
N ARG A 60 10.75 -17.78 -13.40
CA ARG A 60 9.90 -17.82 -12.19
C ARG A 60 9.17 -16.50 -12.00
N LEU A 61 9.88 -15.39 -12.09
CA LEU A 61 9.35 -14.04 -11.89
C LEU A 61 8.28 -13.68 -12.93
N LEU A 62 8.58 -13.88 -14.22
CA LEU A 62 7.61 -13.65 -15.30
C LEU A 62 6.36 -14.52 -15.16
N LYS A 63 6.51 -15.77 -14.66
CA LYS A 63 5.37 -16.65 -14.39
C LYS A 63 4.48 -16.09 -13.28
N GLU A 64 5.05 -15.54 -12.20
CA GLU A 64 4.27 -14.91 -11.13
C GLU A 64 3.56 -13.64 -11.65
N GLN A 65 4.29 -12.77 -12.36
CA GLN A 65 3.78 -11.52 -12.90
C GLN A 65 2.65 -11.70 -13.92
N ALA A 66 2.71 -12.76 -14.74
CA ALA A 66 1.67 -13.06 -15.72
C ALA A 66 0.28 -13.34 -15.09
N SER A 67 0.21 -13.59 -13.78
CA SER A 67 -1.05 -13.79 -13.06
C SER A 67 -1.49 -12.58 -12.25
N PHE A 68 -0.68 -11.51 -12.17
CA PHE A 68 -0.96 -10.36 -11.28
C PHE A 68 -2.28 -9.65 -11.60
N SER A 69 -2.65 -9.48 -12.87
CA SER A 69 -3.92 -8.85 -13.24
C SER A 69 -5.15 -9.58 -12.70
N SER A 70 -5.04 -10.85 -12.27
CA SER A 70 -6.18 -11.64 -11.78
C SER A 70 -6.08 -12.12 -10.33
N ILE A 71 -4.88 -12.15 -9.74
CA ILE A 71 -4.68 -12.73 -8.39
C ILE A 71 -4.29 -11.71 -7.32
N LEU A 72 -3.91 -10.48 -7.70
CA LEU A 72 -3.62 -9.45 -6.70
C LEU A 72 -4.90 -9.15 -5.90
N PRO A 73 -4.79 -8.91 -4.58
CA PRO A 73 -5.94 -8.51 -3.78
C PRO A 73 -6.60 -7.24 -4.35
N LEU A 74 -7.90 -7.31 -4.61
CA LEU A 74 -8.71 -6.17 -5.03
C LEU A 74 -10.03 -6.20 -4.26
N HIS A 75 -10.17 -5.27 -3.33
CA HIS A 75 -11.35 -5.13 -2.48
C HIS A 75 -11.39 -3.70 -1.90
N PRO A 76 -12.58 -3.09 -1.68
CA PRO A 76 -12.71 -1.77 -1.09
C PRO A 76 -11.98 -1.57 0.24
N SER A 77 -11.83 -2.65 1.02
CA SER A 77 -11.09 -2.60 2.29
C SER A 77 -9.58 -2.46 2.06
N SER A 78 -8.98 -3.26 1.18
CA SER A 78 -7.55 -3.22 0.89
C SER A 78 -7.28 -3.86 -0.47
N SER A 79 -6.43 -3.22 -1.26
CA SER A 79 -6.09 -3.61 -2.63
C SER A 79 -4.58 -3.46 -2.88
N VAL A 80 -4.07 -4.21 -3.85
CA VAL A 80 -2.67 -4.17 -4.29
C VAL A 80 -2.60 -3.86 -5.77
N PHE A 81 -1.82 -2.86 -6.13
CA PHE A 81 -1.56 -2.44 -7.51
C PHE A 81 -0.06 -2.54 -7.77
N VAL A 82 0.35 -3.10 -8.91
CA VAL A 82 1.77 -3.34 -9.22
C VAL A 82 2.16 -2.69 -10.53
N ARG A 83 3.34 -2.08 -10.55
CA ARG A 83 4.05 -1.68 -11.76
C ARG A 83 5.38 -2.40 -11.85
N VAL A 84 5.68 -2.97 -13.01
CA VAL A 84 6.98 -3.59 -13.33
C VAL A 84 7.77 -2.68 -14.25
N ASP A 85 9.10 -2.68 -14.11
CA ASP A 85 9.94 -1.94 -15.03
C ASP A 85 9.83 -2.52 -16.45
N SER A 86 9.54 -1.68 -17.44
CA SER A 86 9.35 -2.08 -18.84
C SER A 86 10.55 -2.85 -19.44
N SER A 87 11.74 -2.68 -18.88
CA SER A 87 12.97 -3.34 -19.35
C SER A 87 13.55 -4.35 -18.37
N ARG A 88 13.18 -4.27 -17.09
CA ARG A 88 13.78 -5.03 -15.98
C ARG A 88 12.69 -5.62 -15.09
N PRO A 89 12.13 -6.81 -15.42
CA PRO A 89 11.05 -7.43 -14.64
C PRO A 89 11.33 -7.59 -13.14
N ALA A 90 12.60 -7.65 -12.74
CA ALA A 90 13.04 -7.72 -11.34
C ALA A 90 12.90 -6.42 -10.54
N VAL A 91 12.56 -5.31 -11.20
CA VAL A 91 12.33 -4.00 -10.60
C VAL A 91 10.83 -3.74 -10.63
N LEU A 92 10.23 -3.53 -9.47
CA LEU A 92 8.79 -3.30 -9.33
C LEU A 92 8.51 -2.20 -8.32
N GLN A 93 7.33 -1.59 -8.44
CA GLN A 93 6.70 -0.84 -7.38
C GLN A 93 5.32 -1.43 -7.09
N ALA A 94 4.94 -1.49 -5.82
CA ALA A 94 3.62 -1.93 -5.39
C ALA A 94 2.97 -0.83 -4.56
N LEU A 95 1.74 -0.45 -4.91
CA LEU A 95 0.90 0.45 -4.12
C LEU A 95 -0.16 -0.39 -3.41
N ILE A 96 -0.16 -0.34 -2.08
CA ILE A 96 -1.07 -1.11 -1.23
C ILE A 96 -1.98 -0.13 -0.49
N THR A 97 -3.29 -0.33 -0.56
CA THR A 97 -4.24 0.49 0.21
C THR A 97 -4.42 -0.08 1.62
N GLY A 98 -4.44 0.77 2.64
CA GLY A 98 -4.54 0.32 4.03
C GLY A 98 -5.90 -0.33 4.34
N PRO A 99 -5.94 -1.48 5.05
CA PRO A 99 -7.17 -2.19 5.38
C PRO A 99 -8.14 -1.41 6.26
N GLN A 100 -9.43 -1.66 6.05
CA GLN A 100 -10.50 -1.15 6.91
C GLN A 100 -10.35 -1.60 8.36
N GLY A 101 -10.67 -0.72 9.31
CA GLY A 101 -10.55 -0.99 10.74
C GLY A 101 -9.15 -0.77 11.32
N THR A 102 -8.20 -0.33 10.50
CA THR A 102 -6.81 -0.11 10.91
C THR A 102 -6.46 1.39 10.87
N PRO A 103 -5.43 1.86 11.58
CA PRO A 103 -4.98 3.25 11.47
C PRO A 103 -4.37 3.59 10.10
N TYR A 104 -4.30 2.63 9.17
CA TYR A 104 -3.84 2.78 7.79
C TYR A 104 -5.00 2.94 6.80
N GLN A 105 -6.24 2.68 7.21
CA GLN A 105 -7.42 2.59 6.35
C GLN A 105 -7.45 3.69 5.27
N ASN A 106 -7.70 3.28 4.02
CA ASN A 106 -7.77 4.15 2.83
C ASN A 106 -6.48 4.89 2.44
N GLY A 107 -5.41 4.81 3.23
CA GLY A 107 -4.12 5.33 2.83
C GLY A 107 -3.51 4.52 1.70
N CYS A 108 -2.92 5.17 0.70
CA CYS A 108 -2.10 4.53 -0.32
C CYS A 108 -0.63 4.51 0.12
N PHE A 109 -0.02 3.32 0.16
CA PHE A 109 1.38 3.13 0.57
C PHE A 109 2.19 2.54 -0.59
N LEU A 110 3.21 3.26 -1.04
CA LEU A 110 4.07 2.83 -2.14
C LEU A 110 5.29 2.08 -1.60
N PHE A 111 5.56 0.92 -2.18
CA PHE A 111 6.69 0.06 -1.86
C PHE A 111 7.55 -0.16 -3.10
N ASP A 112 8.85 0.08 -2.97
CA ASP A 112 9.87 -0.28 -3.94
C ASP A 112 10.29 -1.73 -3.72
N VAL A 113 10.30 -2.54 -4.77
CA VAL A 113 10.62 -3.97 -4.72
C VAL A 113 11.72 -4.31 -5.72
N TYR A 114 12.79 -4.96 -5.25
CA TYR A 114 13.89 -5.41 -6.10
C TYR A 114 14.23 -6.90 -5.91
N CYS A 115 13.96 -7.69 -6.94
CA CYS A 115 14.14 -9.15 -6.99
C CYS A 115 15.55 -9.57 -7.43
N LYS A 116 16.60 -9.09 -6.75
CA LYS A 116 18.02 -9.26 -7.18
C LYS A 116 18.42 -10.72 -7.49
N ASN A 117 18.29 -11.62 -6.51
CA ASN A 117 18.71 -13.02 -6.61
C ASN A 117 17.51 -13.98 -6.63
N TYR A 118 16.42 -13.56 -7.26
CA TYR A 118 15.14 -14.28 -7.17
C TYR A 118 15.15 -15.62 -7.93
N PRO A 119 14.51 -16.69 -7.40
CA PRO A 119 13.89 -16.80 -6.08
C PRO A 119 14.85 -17.31 -4.99
N SER A 120 16.16 -17.44 -5.26
CA SER A 120 17.14 -17.98 -4.29
C SER A 120 17.28 -17.13 -3.03
N SER A 121 16.91 -15.85 -3.09
CA SER A 121 16.77 -14.96 -1.93
C SER A 121 15.46 -14.19 -2.03
N PRO A 122 14.90 -13.72 -0.89
CA PRO A 122 13.72 -12.87 -0.91
C PRO A 122 13.99 -11.57 -1.69
N PRO A 123 12.93 -10.92 -2.20
CA PRO A 123 13.07 -9.58 -2.75
C PRO A 123 13.53 -8.59 -1.68
N LEU A 124 14.21 -7.53 -2.10
CA LEU A 124 14.44 -6.36 -1.25
C LEU A 124 13.21 -5.46 -1.33
N VAL A 125 12.72 -4.97 -0.18
CA VAL A 125 11.52 -4.14 -0.10
C VAL A 125 11.78 -2.89 0.74
N ASN A 126 11.37 -1.72 0.23
CA ASN A 126 11.44 -0.45 0.92
C ASN A 126 10.11 0.30 0.81
N LEU A 127 9.56 0.77 1.93
CA LEU A 127 8.43 1.69 1.94
C LEU A 127 8.91 3.08 1.49
N ALA A 128 8.38 3.57 0.37
CA ALA A 128 8.64 4.91 -0.12
C ALA A 128 7.79 5.97 0.61
N THR A 129 6.55 5.63 1.01
CA THR A 129 5.65 6.52 1.76
C THR A 129 6.10 6.66 3.22
N THR A 130 7.11 7.48 3.47
CA THR A 130 7.71 7.70 4.81
C THR A 130 7.64 9.15 5.28
N GLY A 131 6.96 10.02 4.52
CA GLY A 131 6.99 11.47 4.75
C GLY A 131 8.42 12.02 4.68
N ASN A 132 9.20 11.59 3.69
CA ASN A 132 10.63 11.91 3.55
C ASN A 132 11.48 11.52 4.76
N GLY A 133 11.23 10.33 5.33
CA GLY A 133 11.97 9.84 6.49
C GLY A 133 11.51 10.37 7.84
N LEU A 134 10.39 11.10 7.90
CA LEU A 134 9.85 11.68 9.13
C LEU A 134 8.93 10.73 9.89
N VAL A 135 8.36 9.72 9.21
CA VAL A 135 7.32 8.86 9.78
C VAL A 135 7.79 7.42 9.88
N ARG A 136 7.76 6.87 11.09
CA ARG A 136 7.78 5.42 11.34
C ARG A 136 6.32 4.96 11.42
N PHE A 137 5.82 4.32 10.36
CA PHE A 137 4.39 3.96 10.26
C PHE A 137 4.00 2.77 11.13
N ASN A 138 4.93 1.87 11.41
CA ASN A 138 4.70 0.63 12.15
C ASN A 138 6.03 0.21 12.81
N PRO A 139 6.04 -0.57 13.90
CA PRO A 139 7.26 -1.17 14.41
C PRO A 139 8.12 -1.86 13.34
N ASN A 140 7.45 -2.47 12.36
CA ASN A 140 8.03 -3.13 11.19
C ASN A 140 8.22 -2.21 9.95
N LEU A 141 7.78 -0.94 9.98
CA LEU A 141 7.97 0.04 8.91
C LEU A 141 8.77 1.23 9.41
N TYR A 142 10.08 1.14 9.24
CA TYR A 142 11.03 2.12 9.74
C TYR A 142 10.90 3.43 8.95
N ASN A 143 11.30 4.53 9.58
CA ASN A 143 11.30 5.84 8.93
C ASN A 143 12.19 5.89 7.67
N CYS A 144 13.29 5.15 7.63
CA CYS A 144 14.13 4.99 6.43
C CYS A 144 13.52 4.09 5.34
N GLY A 145 12.29 3.62 5.54
CA GLY A 145 11.56 2.74 4.63
C GLY A 145 11.85 1.25 4.81
N LYS A 146 12.76 0.85 5.70
CA LYS A 146 13.04 -0.58 5.94
C LYS A 146 11.75 -1.29 6.39
N VAL A 147 11.42 -2.38 5.69
CA VAL A 147 10.30 -3.26 6.00
C VAL A 147 10.81 -4.51 6.72
N CYS A 148 10.23 -4.82 7.88
CA CYS A 148 10.56 -6.01 8.65
C CYS A 148 9.48 -7.08 8.51
N LEU A 149 9.82 -8.19 7.86
CA LEU A 149 9.01 -9.40 7.79
C LEU A 149 9.92 -10.62 7.89
N SER A 150 9.42 -11.67 8.53
CA SER A 150 10.08 -12.99 8.59
C SER A 150 10.29 -13.56 7.19
N LEU A 151 9.29 -13.38 6.30
CA LEU A 151 9.36 -13.74 4.89
C LEU A 151 10.50 -13.03 4.14
N LEU A 152 10.94 -11.85 4.61
CA LEU A 152 12.06 -11.11 4.04
C LEU A 152 13.40 -11.42 4.73
N GLY A 153 13.42 -12.29 5.76
CA GLY A 153 14.61 -12.57 6.58
C GLY A 153 15.08 -11.37 7.40
N THR A 154 14.18 -10.42 7.66
CA THR A 154 14.46 -9.15 8.38
C THR A 154 13.85 -9.13 9.78
N TRP A 155 13.12 -10.19 10.13
CA TRP A 155 12.48 -10.42 11.40
C TRP A 155 12.57 -11.91 11.74
N ASP A 156 12.50 -12.23 13.03
CA ASP A 156 12.46 -13.62 13.48
C ASP A 156 11.13 -14.26 13.07
N GLY A 157 11.18 -15.52 12.64
CA GLY A 157 10.00 -16.28 12.25
C GLY A 157 10.20 -17.77 12.47
N ALA A 158 9.11 -18.49 12.66
CA ALA A 158 9.12 -19.93 12.82
C ALA A 158 9.47 -20.64 11.50
N ALA A 159 9.75 -21.95 11.60
CA ALA A 159 9.98 -22.78 10.42
C ALA A 159 8.74 -22.76 9.51
N GLY A 160 8.92 -22.31 8.26
CA GLY A 160 7.83 -22.14 7.29
C GLY A 160 7.32 -20.70 7.14
N GLU A 161 7.74 -19.77 8.01
CA GLU A 161 7.39 -18.34 7.91
C GLU A 161 8.49 -17.51 7.22
N THR A 162 9.66 -18.10 7.01
CA THR A 162 10.79 -17.50 6.30
C THR A 162 10.77 -17.82 4.80
N TRP A 163 11.51 -17.06 4.01
CA TRP A 163 11.57 -17.23 2.56
C TRP A 163 11.94 -18.66 2.14
N ASP A 164 11.05 -19.32 1.39
CA ASP A 164 11.36 -20.59 0.70
C ASP A 164 11.45 -20.33 -0.81
N PRO A 165 12.64 -20.46 -1.43
CA PRO A 165 12.83 -20.30 -2.87
C PRO A 165 11.92 -21.14 -3.78
N LYS A 166 11.33 -22.23 -3.25
CA LYS A 166 10.43 -23.11 -3.98
C LYS A 166 8.98 -22.65 -3.88
N MET A 167 8.56 -22.19 -2.70
CA MET A 167 7.16 -21.99 -2.33
C MET A 167 6.76 -20.52 -2.26
N SER A 168 7.62 -19.65 -1.73
CA SER A 168 7.29 -18.24 -1.53
C SER A 168 7.08 -17.48 -2.85
N THR A 169 6.26 -16.45 -2.80
CA THR A 169 5.87 -15.64 -3.97
C THR A 169 5.79 -14.15 -3.62
N LEU A 170 5.82 -13.30 -4.65
CA LEU A 170 5.56 -11.87 -4.47
C LEU A 170 4.13 -11.59 -3.98
N LEU A 171 3.14 -12.40 -4.41
CA LEU A 171 1.78 -12.30 -3.91
C LEU A 171 1.73 -12.52 -2.39
N GLN A 172 2.39 -13.58 -1.90
CA GLN A 172 2.47 -13.87 -0.47
C GLN A 172 3.07 -12.68 0.29
N LEU A 173 4.12 -12.05 -0.24
CA LEU A 173 4.71 -10.85 0.35
C LEU A 173 3.71 -9.71 0.48
N PHE A 174 2.97 -9.37 -0.58
CA PHE A 174 2.00 -8.27 -0.54
C PHE A 174 0.86 -8.56 0.44
N VAL A 175 0.36 -9.79 0.46
CA VAL A 175 -0.66 -10.23 1.43
C VAL A 175 -0.10 -10.20 2.85
N SER A 176 1.15 -10.59 3.08
CA SER A 176 1.79 -10.49 4.41
C SER A 176 1.90 -9.04 4.89
N ILE A 177 2.17 -8.06 4.01
CA ILE A 177 2.15 -6.64 4.40
C ILE A 177 0.74 -6.23 4.86
N GLN A 178 -0.30 -6.60 4.11
CA GLN A 178 -1.68 -6.31 4.49
C GLN A 178 -2.06 -6.97 5.82
N SER A 179 -1.72 -8.24 6.02
CA SER A 179 -2.20 -9.04 7.16
C SER A 179 -1.36 -8.90 8.44
N LEU A 180 -0.05 -8.62 8.34
CA LEU A 180 0.86 -8.66 9.48
C LEU A 180 1.38 -7.28 9.88
N ILE A 181 1.40 -6.30 8.96
CA ILE A 181 1.89 -4.96 9.23
C ILE A 181 0.72 -3.99 9.37
N PHE A 182 -0.20 -3.98 8.41
CA PHE A 182 -1.36 -3.11 8.45
C PHE A 182 -2.48 -3.70 9.33
N VAL A 183 -2.23 -3.75 10.64
CA VAL A 183 -3.15 -4.30 11.65
C VAL A 183 -3.84 -3.21 12.47
N GLU A 184 -4.90 -3.58 13.20
CA GLU A 184 -5.71 -2.66 14.02
C GLU A 184 -4.90 -2.00 15.15
N GLU A 185 -4.07 -2.78 15.85
CA GLU A 185 -3.26 -2.33 16.98
C GLU A 185 -1.76 -2.49 16.71
N PRO A 186 -1.18 -1.64 15.83
CA PRO A 186 0.18 -1.83 15.35
C PRO A 186 1.26 -1.60 16.42
N TYR A 187 0.90 -1.05 17.59
CA TYR A 187 1.81 -0.92 18.73
C TYR A 187 2.37 -2.27 19.17
N PHE A 188 1.56 -3.32 19.12
CA PHE A 188 1.94 -4.67 19.58
C PHE A 188 2.88 -5.42 18.62
N ASN A 189 3.08 -4.91 17.40
CA ASN A 189 4.10 -5.45 16.49
C ASN A 189 5.55 -5.25 17.01
N GLU A 190 5.75 -4.46 18.07
CA GLU A 190 7.05 -4.32 18.73
C GLU A 190 7.33 -5.54 19.64
N PRO A 191 8.50 -6.21 19.51
CA PRO A 191 8.83 -7.38 20.30
C PRO A 191 8.72 -7.14 21.80
N GLY A 192 8.01 -8.04 22.48
CA GLY A 192 7.83 -8.03 23.93
C GLY A 192 6.67 -7.17 24.41
N TYR A 193 5.98 -6.41 23.55
CA TYR A 193 4.85 -5.57 23.97
C TYR A 193 3.55 -6.36 24.13
N GLU A 194 3.52 -7.58 23.58
CA GLU A 194 2.40 -8.53 23.64
C GLU A 194 2.13 -9.03 25.09
N GLU A 195 3.14 -9.02 25.97
CA GLU A 195 3.07 -9.63 27.31
C GLU A 195 2.08 -8.91 28.23
N ASP A 196 1.90 -7.60 28.01
CA ASP A 196 1.09 -6.72 28.86
C ASP A 196 -0.19 -6.22 28.17
N MET A 197 -0.66 -6.89 27.10
CA MET A 197 -1.88 -6.48 26.36
C MET A 197 -3.13 -6.34 27.24
N GLY A 198 -3.19 -7.07 28.36
CA GLY A 198 -4.31 -7.02 29.30
C GLY A 198 -4.36 -5.76 30.18
N ASP A 199 -3.27 -4.98 30.21
CA ASP A 199 -3.16 -3.81 31.08
C ASP A 199 -3.79 -2.56 30.46
N GLU A 200 -4.66 -1.88 31.23
CA GLU A 200 -5.35 -0.67 30.75
C GLU A 200 -4.40 0.47 30.32
N TRP A 201 -3.22 0.57 30.93
CA TRP A 201 -2.25 1.61 30.59
C TRP A 201 -1.58 1.30 29.23
N VAL A 202 -1.29 0.04 28.94
CA VAL A 202 -0.74 -0.40 27.64
C VAL A 202 -1.73 -0.17 26.52
N GLN A 203 -3.01 -0.45 26.77
CA GLN A 203 -4.10 -0.15 25.83
C GLN A 203 -4.19 1.34 25.49
N LYS A 204 -3.95 2.22 26.47
CA LYS A 204 -3.87 3.67 26.23
C LYS A 204 -2.67 4.07 25.38
N GLU A 205 -1.52 3.43 25.58
CA GLU A 205 -0.34 3.63 24.73
C GLU A 205 -0.57 3.13 23.30
N SER A 206 -1.19 1.96 23.12
CA SER A 206 -1.62 1.41 21.82
C SER A 206 -2.54 2.37 21.07
N GLU A 207 -3.55 2.92 21.74
CA GLU A 207 -4.46 3.89 21.14
C GLU A 207 -3.76 5.23 20.85
N SER A 208 -2.87 5.70 21.72
CA SER A 208 -2.07 6.92 21.45
C SER A 208 -1.19 6.74 20.21
N TYR A 209 -0.53 5.58 20.09
CA TYR A 209 0.23 5.18 18.92
C TYR A 209 -0.65 5.19 17.68
N SER A 210 -1.81 4.52 17.73
CA SER A 210 -2.78 4.46 16.63
C SER A 210 -3.30 5.83 16.23
N GLN A 211 -3.55 6.75 17.17
CA GLN A 211 -3.96 8.14 16.87
C GLN A 211 -2.88 8.89 16.08
N ASN A 212 -1.61 8.71 16.44
CA ASN A 212 -0.52 9.29 15.67
C ASN A 212 -0.45 8.70 14.25
N ILE A 213 -0.58 7.38 14.11
CA ILE A 213 -0.58 6.73 12.78
C ILE A 213 -1.77 7.20 11.93
N ARG A 214 -2.98 7.33 12.49
CA ARG A 214 -4.16 7.86 11.79
C ARG A 214 -3.89 9.25 11.20
N LYS A 215 -3.26 10.14 11.97
CA LYS A 215 -2.87 11.48 11.51
C LYS A 215 -1.84 11.42 10.38
N GLU A 216 -0.78 10.62 10.53
CA GLU A 216 0.27 10.52 9.52
C GLU A 216 -0.22 9.80 8.25
N THR A 217 -1.14 8.84 8.36
CA THR A 217 -1.86 8.21 7.24
C THR A 217 -2.63 9.26 6.45
N MET A 218 -3.46 10.09 7.13
CA MET A 218 -4.20 11.16 6.47
C MET A 218 -3.28 12.15 5.76
N LYS A 219 -2.15 12.49 6.38
CA LYS A 219 -1.22 13.46 5.82
C LYS A 219 -0.44 12.91 4.62
N TRP A 220 0.15 11.73 4.74
CA TRP A 220 1.12 11.23 3.77
C TRP A 220 0.58 10.16 2.84
N ALA A 221 -0.28 9.28 3.33
CA ALA A 221 -0.86 8.20 2.54
C ALA A 221 -2.19 8.62 1.86
N VAL A 222 -2.81 9.71 2.28
CA VAL A 222 -4.02 10.27 1.64
C VAL A 222 -3.71 11.62 0.97
N VAL A 223 -3.52 12.69 1.75
CA VAL A 223 -3.36 14.05 1.21
C VAL A 223 -2.17 14.15 0.27
N ASN A 224 -0.98 13.73 0.70
CA ASN A 224 0.22 13.83 -0.13
C ASN A 224 0.12 12.94 -1.38
N MET A 225 -0.52 11.76 -1.29
CA MET A 225 -0.76 10.89 -2.43
C MET A 225 -1.69 11.54 -3.46
N ILE A 226 -2.74 12.25 -3.04
CA ILE A 226 -3.62 12.99 -3.95
C ILE A 226 -2.88 14.17 -4.60
N GLU A 227 -2.05 14.89 -3.85
CA GLU A 227 -1.35 16.06 -4.38
C GLU A 227 -0.15 15.71 -5.25
N ASN A 228 0.54 14.62 -4.93
CA ASN A 228 1.77 14.19 -5.58
C ASN A 228 1.74 12.68 -5.83
N PRO A 229 0.81 12.19 -6.66
CA PRO A 229 0.68 10.76 -6.91
C PRO A 229 1.97 10.21 -7.54
N PRO A 230 2.42 9.00 -7.14
CA PRO A 230 3.57 8.36 -7.77
C PRO A 230 3.32 8.10 -9.25
N LYS A 231 4.38 8.23 -10.07
CA LYS A 231 4.29 7.96 -11.51
C LYS A 231 3.84 6.52 -11.76
N GLY A 232 2.95 6.33 -12.73
CA GLY A 232 2.32 5.05 -13.06
C GLY A 232 1.14 4.68 -12.15
N PHE A 233 0.90 5.42 -11.06
CA PHE A 233 -0.19 5.18 -10.11
C PHE A 233 -1.18 6.35 -10.02
N GLU A 234 -1.04 7.38 -10.85
CA GLU A 234 -1.88 8.58 -10.82
C GLU A 234 -3.36 8.23 -10.93
N GLU A 235 -3.72 7.40 -11.91
CA GLU A 235 -5.10 6.98 -12.13
C GLU A 235 -5.63 6.05 -11.03
N VAL A 236 -4.76 5.19 -10.47
CA VAL A 236 -5.13 4.33 -9.34
C VAL A 236 -5.49 5.18 -8.12
N VAL A 237 -4.64 6.16 -7.80
CA VAL A 237 -4.83 7.07 -6.66
C VAL A 237 -6.08 7.93 -6.87
N GLU A 238 -6.24 8.51 -8.06
CA GLU A 238 -7.39 9.34 -8.44
C GLU A 238 -8.71 8.57 -8.26
N LYS A 239 -8.82 7.37 -8.84
CA LYS A 239 -10.04 6.56 -8.76
C LYS A 239 -10.29 6.05 -7.36
N HIS A 240 -9.26 5.62 -6.64
CA HIS A 240 -9.39 5.16 -5.26
C HIS A 240 -10.05 6.23 -4.39
N PHE A 241 -9.53 7.46 -4.41
CA PHE A 241 -10.06 8.54 -3.60
C PHE A 241 -11.37 9.13 -4.14
N ARG A 242 -11.61 9.13 -5.46
CA ARG A 242 -12.91 9.51 -6.04
C ARG A 242 -14.02 8.56 -5.60
N LEU A 243 -13.82 7.26 -5.74
CA LEU A 243 -14.81 6.23 -5.36
C LEU A 243 -15.08 6.21 -3.85
N LYS A 244 -14.05 6.50 -3.05
CA LYS A 244 -14.12 6.47 -1.58
C LYS A 244 -14.30 7.84 -0.95
N LYS A 245 -14.66 8.88 -1.72
CA LYS A 245 -14.65 10.28 -1.28
C LYS A 245 -15.39 10.50 0.04
N GLU A 246 -16.66 10.11 0.10
CA GLU A 246 -17.48 10.31 1.30
C GLU A 246 -16.96 9.53 2.51
N GLU A 247 -16.44 8.31 2.28
CA GLU A 247 -15.87 7.49 3.35
C GLU A 247 -14.62 8.15 3.93
N VAL A 248 -13.71 8.61 3.07
CA VAL A 248 -12.45 9.24 3.45
C VAL A 248 -12.67 10.59 4.13
N GLU A 249 -13.64 11.39 3.68
CA GLU A 249 -13.99 12.65 4.35
C GLU A 249 -14.53 12.41 5.77
N LYS A 250 -15.47 11.45 5.93
CA LYS A 250 -16.01 11.07 7.25
C LYS A 250 -14.91 10.50 8.17
N GLN A 251 -14.03 9.68 7.62
CA GLN A 251 -12.87 9.12 8.34
C GLN A 251 -11.94 10.24 8.81
N GLY A 252 -11.62 11.19 7.94
CA GLY A 252 -10.79 12.35 8.29
C GLY A 252 -11.41 13.23 9.37
N GLU A 253 -12.72 13.50 9.31
CA GLU A 253 -13.44 14.20 10.36
C GLU A 253 -13.33 13.47 11.70
N SER A 254 -13.55 12.15 11.71
CA SER A 254 -13.42 11.33 12.91
C SER A 254 -11.99 11.33 13.47
N TRP A 255 -10.98 11.26 12.61
CA TRP A 255 -9.59 11.09 13.03
C TRP A 255 -8.90 12.40 13.42
N LEU A 256 -9.28 13.52 12.79
CA LEU A 256 -8.53 14.78 12.88
C LEU A 256 -9.24 15.88 13.67
N THR A 257 -10.57 15.84 13.84
CA THR A 257 -11.30 16.88 14.60
C THR A 257 -10.79 16.98 16.04
N GLY A 258 -10.48 18.20 16.49
CA GLY A 258 -9.91 18.50 17.80
C GLY A 258 -8.46 18.04 18.00
N LYS A 259 -7.83 17.44 16.98
CA LYS A 259 -6.47 16.87 17.04
C LYS A 259 -5.52 17.49 16.02
N ASP A 260 -5.99 17.70 14.79
CA ASP A 260 -5.24 18.32 13.69
C ASP A 260 -6.19 19.03 12.70
N GLU A 261 -6.71 20.18 13.11
CA GLU A 261 -7.64 21.00 12.31
C GLU A 261 -7.02 21.46 10.98
N ALA A 262 -5.71 21.69 10.96
CA ALA A 262 -4.99 22.07 9.75
C ALA A 262 -4.95 20.90 8.76
N GLY A 263 -4.66 19.69 9.24
CA GLY A 263 -4.75 18.46 8.46
C GLY A 263 -6.15 18.21 7.91
N LEU A 264 -7.20 18.39 8.74
CA LEU A 264 -8.59 18.21 8.31
C LEU A 264 -8.98 19.21 7.22
N LYS A 265 -8.62 20.48 7.38
CA LYS A 265 -8.85 21.51 6.36
C LYS A 265 -8.15 21.13 5.05
N LYS A 266 -6.91 20.67 5.12
CA LYS A 266 -6.14 20.27 3.94
C LYS A 266 -6.75 19.05 3.25
N LEU A 267 -7.23 18.06 4.02
CA LEU A 267 -7.97 16.92 3.48
C LEU A 267 -9.20 17.38 2.69
N LYS A 268 -10.05 18.22 3.28
CA LYS A 268 -11.25 18.75 2.60
C LYS A 268 -10.89 19.51 1.31
N GLU A 269 -9.82 20.30 1.33
CA GLU A 269 -9.32 21.01 0.15
C GLU A 269 -8.93 20.07 -0.99
N VAL A 270 -8.21 18.97 -0.70
CA VAL A 270 -7.78 18.04 -1.75
C VAL A 270 -8.91 17.14 -2.23
N MET A 271 -9.82 16.71 -1.34
CA MET A 271 -10.97 15.87 -1.68
C MET A 271 -12.03 16.63 -2.50
N ALA A 272 -12.11 17.95 -2.37
CA ALA A 272 -12.99 18.79 -3.19
C ALA A 272 -12.64 18.77 -4.69
N LYS A 273 -11.48 18.21 -5.09
CA LYS A 273 -11.07 18.05 -6.49
C LYS A 273 -11.75 16.88 -7.20
N PHE A 274 -12.31 15.93 -6.46
CA PHE A 274 -13.01 14.76 -6.99
C PHE A 274 -14.50 15.00 -7.13
#